data_AF-A0A5K4F354-F1
#
_entry.id   AF-A0A5K4F354-F1
#
_cell.length_a   1.000
_cell.length_b   1.000
_cell.length_c   1.000
_cell.angle_alpha   90.00
_cell.angle_beta   90.00
_cell.angle_gamma   90.00
#
_symmetry.space_group_name_H-M   'P 1'
#
loop_
_entity.id
_entity.type
_entity.pdbx_description
1 polymer ?
#
loop_
_entity_poly.entity_id
_entity_poly.type
_entity_poly.pdbx_seq_one_letter_code
_entity_poly.pdbx_strand_id
1 'polypeptide(L)'
;MTSQVGVETVQLSDYLKNLENACETPNFGYTHQSLEDEMVRQQTIEGSSKWIRESVTSSNHDILNQISYITERVETNKDCLHYLAGITSMEDIYSDVAAFNAKRALKLIMENLDNKFWRRKLSGPINRCWQNLGRYSELATIHLKNAADFHQFYYDARHLETKLYDRHKKFLYNRGRFAEMNHEYYTNSSKELRDWLRSQFDHLNYVVNRSKQLIEQSKSLVPIYLRTNRINSPVNGVMLCDYETPKFKLTAGERIVIVDNMAGGVENKQKFLLRTGINQEEDITSEASHNMTSDTLDICETDSDSHSRTEEIDDRSTDSNSYLRYPKPRITTMPCWNFGRGQTSGSGTTSSDQTSSTFTENVSPLGQSSSKLHWHVRSIDGKVEALVPSVCVWIPSPDMEAQEKAIKLYKVILDSWNYIIDEQLKICLQFFTILLQRFIESDGLTTDDDEAFKRFLNNLVFSLTEPPTAEAENFNKEFLRLIDATREHWNKTKTFGTRIPGSIHLRRTEIAIFQSLLDWNKAHMRTIKQYEQENIIPLDLSQKLTDLQEQSFHMMETVTLVKI
;
A
#
# COMPACT_ATOMS: atom_id res chain seq x y z
N MET A 1 -28.00 -33.46 -36.87
CA MET A 1 -27.64 -32.02 -36.76
C MET A 1 -27.67 -31.51 -35.31
N THR A 2 -28.55 -32.00 -34.44
CA THR A 2 -28.57 -31.62 -33.00
C THR A 2 -27.37 -32.12 -32.18
N SER A 3 -26.69 -33.21 -32.59
CA SER A 3 -25.53 -33.73 -31.86
C SER A 3 -24.24 -32.92 -32.05
N GLN A 4 -24.00 -32.36 -33.24
CA GLN A 4 -22.78 -31.57 -33.52
C GLN A 4 -22.78 -30.24 -32.77
N VAL A 5 -23.92 -29.55 -32.73
CA VAL A 5 -24.08 -28.29 -31.98
C VAL A 5 -23.84 -28.52 -30.48
N GLY A 6 -24.34 -29.63 -29.93
CA GLY A 6 -24.10 -30.00 -28.52
C GLY A 6 -22.63 -30.27 -28.20
N VAL A 7 -21.90 -30.96 -29.08
CA VAL A 7 -20.46 -31.26 -28.88
C VAL A 7 -19.61 -29.99 -28.98
N GLU A 8 -19.90 -29.09 -29.92
CA GLU A 8 -19.21 -27.79 -30.07
C GLU A 8 -19.42 -26.90 -28.83
N THR A 9 -20.64 -26.85 -28.27
CA THR A 9 -20.91 -26.08 -27.05
C THR A 9 -20.19 -26.61 -25.81
N VAL A 10 -20.06 -27.94 -25.65
CA VAL A 10 -19.33 -28.53 -24.52
C VAL A 10 -17.84 -28.25 -24.63
N GLN A 11 -17.25 -28.41 -25.82
CA GLN A 11 -15.83 -28.11 -26.04
C GLN A 11 -15.50 -26.63 -25.79
N LEU A 12 -16.37 -25.70 -26.21
CA LEU A 12 -16.19 -24.28 -25.94
C LEU A 12 -16.28 -23.97 -24.45
N SER A 13 -17.23 -24.58 -23.74
CA SER A 13 -17.37 -24.40 -22.28
C SER A 13 -16.15 -24.91 -21.52
N ASP A 14 -15.61 -26.06 -21.89
CA ASP A 14 -14.40 -26.61 -21.26
C ASP A 14 -13.17 -25.73 -21.56
N TYR A 15 -13.08 -25.21 -22.79
CA TYR A 15 -12.02 -24.28 -23.16
C TYR A 15 -12.10 -22.96 -22.38
N LEU A 16 -13.28 -22.37 -22.25
CA LEU A 16 -13.51 -21.16 -21.45
C LEU A 16 -13.15 -21.38 -19.98
N LYS A 17 -13.52 -22.53 -19.40
CA LYS A 17 -13.16 -22.88 -18.02
C LYS A 17 -11.63 -23.01 -17.85
N ASN A 18 -10.93 -23.52 -18.85
CA ASN A 18 -9.46 -23.58 -18.82
C ASN A 18 -8.83 -22.18 -18.91
N LEU A 19 -9.37 -21.28 -19.73
CA LEU A 19 -8.94 -19.88 -19.78
C LEU A 19 -9.21 -19.16 -18.46
N GLU A 20 -10.38 -19.39 -17.86
CA GLU A 20 -10.77 -18.86 -16.56
C GLU A 20 -9.78 -19.33 -15.47
N ASN A 21 -9.55 -20.64 -15.35
CA ASN A 21 -8.57 -21.17 -14.40
C ASN A 21 -7.17 -20.58 -14.62
N ALA A 22 -6.75 -20.40 -15.88
CA ALA A 22 -5.45 -19.84 -16.22
C ALA A 22 -5.31 -18.36 -15.84
N CYS A 23 -6.38 -17.56 -15.94
CA CYS A 23 -6.36 -16.16 -15.53
C CYS A 23 -6.56 -15.97 -14.01
N GLU A 24 -7.21 -16.91 -13.32
CA GLU A 24 -7.37 -16.87 -11.85
C GLU A 24 -6.10 -17.27 -11.09
N THR A 25 -5.20 -18.01 -11.73
CA THR A 25 -3.94 -18.50 -11.14
C THR A 25 -2.72 -18.03 -11.93
N PRO A 26 -2.47 -16.70 -12.00
CA PRO A 26 -1.28 -16.18 -12.67
C PRO A 26 -0.02 -16.62 -11.91
N ASN A 27 1.02 -17.00 -12.64
CA ASN A 27 2.31 -17.36 -12.07
C ASN A 27 3.29 -16.19 -12.22
N PHE A 28 3.28 -15.25 -11.28
CA PHE A 28 4.16 -14.08 -11.35
C PHE A 28 5.66 -14.40 -11.22
N GLY A 29 6.04 -15.54 -10.63
CA GLY A 29 7.45 -15.83 -10.37
C GLY A 29 8.15 -14.71 -9.57
N TYR A 30 9.47 -14.57 -9.75
CA TYR A 30 10.29 -13.56 -9.06
C TYR A 30 11.49 -13.06 -9.87
N THR A 31 11.67 -13.53 -11.10
CA THR A 31 12.70 -13.05 -12.04
C THR A 31 12.08 -12.28 -13.19
N HIS A 32 12.86 -11.44 -13.87
CA HIS A 32 12.34 -10.69 -15.02
C HIS A 32 11.79 -11.63 -16.11
N GLN A 33 12.53 -12.69 -16.45
CA GLN A 33 12.10 -13.69 -17.43
C GLN A 33 10.77 -14.36 -17.05
N SER A 34 10.58 -14.71 -15.77
CA SER A 34 9.33 -15.36 -15.33
C SER A 34 8.10 -14.47 -15.52
N LEU A 35 8.28 -13.14 -15.36
CA LEU A 35 7.22 -12.16 -15.59
C LEU A 35 6.94 -11.95 -17.08
N GLU A 36 7.98 -11.95 -17.92
CA GLU A 36 7.82 -11.90 -19.37
C GLU A 36 7.09 -13.13 -19.91
N ASP A 37 7.45 -14.33 -19.44
CA ASP A 37 6.81 -15.59 -19.83
C ASP A 37 5.31 -15.58 -19.44
N GLU A 38 5.00 -15.11 -18.23
CA GLU A 38 3.61 -14.97 -17.78
C GLU A 38 2.87 -13.86 -18.53
N MET A 39 3.54 -12.76 -18.92
CA MET A 39 2.95 -11.72 -19.78
C MET A 39 2.54 -12.27 -21.14
N VAL A 40 3.41 -13.07 -21.79
CA VAL A 40 3.09 -13.75 -23.05
C VAL A 40 1.90 -14.70 -22.88
N ARG A 41 1.84 -15.42 -21.75
CA ARG A 41 0.70 -16.28 -21.41
C ARG A 41 -0.61 -15.48 -21.28
N GLN A 42 -0.60 -14.36 -20.55
CA GLN A 42 -1.78 -13.49 -20.40
C GLN A 42 -2.22 -12.88 -21.74
N GLN A 43 -1.28 -12.47 -22.61
CA GLN A 43 -1.59 -12.00 -23.97
C GLN A 43 -2.21 -13.10 -24.86
N THR A 44 -1.79 -14.35 -24.68
CA THR A 44 -2.38 -15.50 -25.38
C THR A 44 -3.83 -15.74 -24.94
N ILE A 45 -4.11 -15.62 -23.63
CA ILE A 45 -5.47 -15.72 -23.08
C ILE A 45 -6.36 -14.58 -23.61
N GLU A 46 -5.84 -13.36 -23.64
CA GLU A 46 -6.54 -12.19 -24.20
C GLU A 46 -6.88 -12.39 -25.68
N GLY A 47 -5.92 -12.81 -26.50
CA GLY A 47 -6.13 -13.10 -27.92
C GLY A 47 -7.20 -14.17 -28.14
N SER A 48 -7.17 -15.24 -27.34
CA SER A 48 -8.16 -16.32 -27.38
C SER A 48 -9.56 -15.82 -26.98
N SER A 49 -9.64 -15.02 -25.92
CA SER A 49 -10.90 -14.45 -25.41
C SER A 49 -11.53 -13.49 -26.43
N LYS A 50 -10.71 -12.66 -27.09
CA LYS A 50 -11.15 -11.77 -28.17
C LYS A 50 -11.68 -12.55 -29.36
N TRP A 51 -10.96 -13.59 -29.79
CA TRP A 51 -11.40 -14.43 -30.91
C TRP A 51 -12.74 -15.13 -30.62
N ILE A 52 -12.94 -15.66 -29.41
CA ILE A 52 -14.24 -16.25 -29.02
C ILE A 52 -15.33 -15.18 -29.03
N ARG A 53 -15.07 -13.99 -28.48
CA ARG A 53 -16.05 -12.88 -28.46
C ARG A 53 -16.53 -12.52 -29.85
N GLU A 54 -15.63 -12.50 -30.83
CA GLU A 54 -15.94 -12.19 -32.23
C GLU A 54 -16.67 -13.35 -32.95
N SER A 55 -16.46 -14.59 -32.49
CA SER A 55 -17.05 -15.80 -33.09
C SER A 55 -18.44 -16.15 -32.54
N VAL A 56 -18.84 -15.56 -31.41
CA VAL A 56 -20.06 -15.89 -30.68
C VAL A 56 -21.15 -14.85 -30.95
N THR A 57 -22.38 -15.31 -31.22
CA THR A 57 -23.53 -14.41 -31.42
C THR A 57 -23.94 -13.72 -30.12
N SER A 58 -24.51 -12.51 -30.23
CA SER A 58 -24.99 -11.70 -29.10
C SER A 58 -26.05 -12.39 -28.22
N SER A 59 -26.66 -13.49 -28.70
CA SER A 59 -27.60 -14.32 -27.94
C SER A 59 -26.96 -15.18 -26.85
N ASN A 60 -25.63 -15.37 -26.86
CA ASN A 60 -24.92 -16.23 -25.90
C ASN A 60 -24.44 -15.43 -24.68
N HIS A 61 -25.39 -14.91 -23.89
CA HIS A 61 -25.08 -14.04 -22.76
C HIS A 61 -24.13 -14.66 -21.73
N ASP A 62 -24.26 -15.94 -21.41
CA ASP A 62 -23.40 -16.61 -20.42
C ASP A 62 -21.94 -16.65 -20.86
N ILE A 63 -21.69 -16.98 -22.13
CA ILE A 63 -20.35 -16.99 -22.73
C ILE A 63 -19.77 -15.57 -22.74
N LEU A 64 -20.57 -14.57 -23.14
CA LEU A 64 -20.12 -13.17 -23.17
C LEU A 64 -19.80 -12.64 -21.77
N ASN A 65 -20.55 -13.04 -20.75
CA ASN A 65 -20.28 -12.70 -19.36
C ASN A 65 -18.98 -13.34 -18.86
N GLN A 66 -18.75 -14.62 -19.14
CA GLN A 66 -17.49 -15.31 -18.81
C GLN A 66 -16.29 -14.67 -19.51
N ILE A 67 -16.40 -14.37 -20.80
CA ILE A 67 -15.33 -13.69 -21.55
C ILE A 67 -15.06 -12.30 -20.98
N SER A 68 -16.08 -11.56 -20.58
CA SER A 68 -15.92 -10.24 -19.95
C SER A 68 -15.16 -10.35 -18.63
N TYR A 69 -15.51 -11.33 -17.78
CA TYR A 69 -14.80 -11.63 -16.54
C TYR A 69 -13.33 -12.00 -16.79
N ILE A 70 -13.06 -12.90 -17.74
CA ILE A 70 -11.69 -13.29 -18.13
C ILE A 70 -10.91 -12.07 -18.61
N THR A 71 -11.52 -11.20 -19.42
CA THR A 71 -10.86 -10.00 -19.96
C THR A 71 -10.46 -9.04 -18.84
N GLU A 72 -11.37 -8.72 -17.93
CA GLU A 72 -11.09 -7.85 -16.76
C GLU A 72 -9.98 -8.43 -15.87
N ARG A 73 -9.98 -9.75 -15.68
CA ARG A 73 -8.95 -10.44 -14.90
C ARG A 73 -7.59 -10.38 -15.57
N VAL A 74 -7.53 -10.63 -16.87
CA VAL A 74 -6.30 -10.55 -17.67
C VAL A 74 -5.73 -9.13 -17.64
N GLU A 75 -6.56 -8.11 -17.80
CA GLU A 75 -6.14 -6.70 -17.69
C GLU A 75 -5.49 -6.42 -16.33
N THR A 76 -6.15 -6.85 -15.24
CA THR A 76 -5.60 -6.72 -13.87
C THR A 76 -4.26 -7.46 -13.72
N ASN A 77 -4.16 -8.69 -14.24
CA ASN A 77 -2.92 -9.47 -14.19
C ASN A 77 -1.78 -8.79 -14.94
N LYS A 78 -2.06 -8.18 -16.10
CA LYS A 78 -1.06 -7.44 -16.89
C LYS A 78 -0.58 -6.20 -16.14
N ASP A 79 -1.46 -5.48 -15.47
CA ASP A 79 -1.08 -4.36 -14.60
C ASP A 79 -0.17 -4.82 -13.44
N CYS A 80 -0.50 -5.95 -12.81
CA CYS A 80 0.38 -6.55 -11.79
C CYS A 80 1.75 -6.94 -12.35
N LEU A 81 1.80 -7.56 -13.52
CA LEU A 81 3.06 -7.93 -14.20
C LEU A 81 3.90 -6.69 -14.51
N HIS A 82 3.29 -5.63 -15.03
CA HIS A 82 3.99 -4.37 -15.29
C HIS A 82 4.54 -3.74 -14.01
N TYR A 83 3.76 -3.74 -12.93
CA TYR A 83 4.21 -3.24 -11.63
C TYR A 83 5.42 -4.02 -11.11
N LEU A 84 5.37 -5.35 -11.15
CA LEU A 84 6.46 -6.22 -10.69
C LEU A 84 7.70 -6.14 -11.60
N ALA A 85 7.50 -5.99 -12.92
CA ALA A 85 8.59 -5.78 -13.88
C ALA A 85 9.37 -4.49 -13.61
N GLY A 86 8.73 -3.48 -13.02
CA GLY A 86 9.42 -2.28 -12.52
C GLY A 86 10.47 -2.57 -11.44
N ILE A 87 10.37 -3.71 -10.74
CA ILE A 87 11.37 -4.17 -9.77
C ILE A 87 12.41 -5.05 -10.45
N THR A 88 11.99 -6.10 -11.14
CA THR A 88 12.90 -7.12 -11.70
C THR A 88 13.72 -6.62 -12.88
N SER A 89 13.29 -5.56 -13.58
CA SER A 89 14.11 -4.89 -14.61
C SER A 89 15.44 -4.35 -14.07
N MET A 90 15.59 -4.20 -12.74
CA MET A 90 16.87 -3.85 -12.13
C MET A 90 17.90 -5.00 -12.18
N GLU A 91 17.52 -6.23 -12.54
CA GLU A 91 18.44 -7.37 -12.75
C GLU A 91 19.53 -7.02 -13.77
N ASP A 92 19.16 -6.29 -14.83
CA ASP A 92 20.09 -5.85 -15.89
C ASP A 92 21.20 -4.95 -15.36
N ILE A 93 20.91 -4.09 -14.39
CA ILE A 93 21.90 -3.20 -13.77
C ILE A 93 23.02 -4.01 -13.13
N TYR A 94 22.71 -5.14 -12.49
CA TYR A 94 23.72 -5.98 -11.86
C TYR A 94 24.56 -6.72 -12.90
N SER A 95 23.94 -7.19 -13.98
CA SER A 95 24.64 -7.77 -15.13
C SER A 95 25.59 -6.76 -15.78
N ASP A 96 25.14 -5.53 -16.00
CA ASP A 96 25.93 -4.43 -16.56
C ASP A 96 27.10 -4.05 -15.66
N VAL A 97 26.88 -3.95 -14.34
CA VAL A 97 27.96 -3.66 -13.38
C VAL A 97 29.01 -4.78 -13.40
N ALA A 98 28.60 -6.04 -13.44
CA ALA A 98 29.52 -7.17 -13.53
C ALA A 98 30.35 -7.14 -14.82
N ALA A 99 29.69 -6.94 -15.97
CA ALA A 99 30.34 -6.82 -17.27
C ALA A 99 31.29 -5.61 -17.32
N PHE A 100 30.88 -4.47 -16.78
CA PHE A 100 31.70 -3.26 -16.68
C PHE A 100 32.97 -3.50 -15.87
N ASN A 101 32.86 -4.15 -14.71
CA ASN A 101 34.01 -4.47 -13.86
C ASN A 101 35.01 -5.36 -14.59
N ALA A 102 34.54 -6.41 -15.28
CA ALA A 102 35.38 -7.30 -16.06
C ALA A 102 36.08 -6.57 -17.21
N LYS A 103 35.33 -5.77 -17.98
CA LYS A 103 35.87 -4.97 -19.09
C LYS A 103 36.90 -3.96 -18.60
N ARG A 104 36.66 -3.29 -17.47
CA ARG A 104 37.59 -2.34 -16.87
C ARG A 104 38.88 -3.03 -16.43
N ALA A 105 38.80 -4.20 -15.81
CA ALA A 105 39.97 -4.97 -15.41
C ALA A 105 40.84 -5.37 -16.63
N LEU A 106 40.22 -5.88 -17.69
CA LEU A 106 40.92 -6.21 -18.94
C LEU A 106 41.56 -4.97 -19.58
N LYS A 107 40.82 -3.86 -19.67
CA LYS A 107 41.32 -2.60 -20.23
C LYS A 107 42.57 -2.13 -19.50
N LEU A 108 42.56 -2.12 -18.15
CA LEU A 108 43.70 -1.69 -17.34
C LEU A 108 44.96 -2.55 -17.54
N ILE A 109 44.81 -3.85 -17.81
CA ILE A 109 45.94 -4.75 -18.09
C ILE A 109 46.46 -4.55 -19.52
N MET A 110 45.57 -4.26 -20.47
CA MET A 110 45.90 -4.04 -21.87
C MET A 110 46.39 -2.62 -22.17
N GLU A 111 46.39 -1.72 -21.17
CA GLU A 111 46.93 -0.37 -21.33
C GLU A 111 48.43 -0.40 -21.61
N ASN A 112 48.83 0.21 -22.73
CA ASN A 112 50.22 0.27 -23.15
C ASN A 112 50.99 1.35 -22.36
N LEU A 113 51.29 1.04 -21.09
CA LEU A 113 52.04 1.92 -20.20
C LEU A 113 53.55 1.64 -20.28
N ASP A 114 54.36 2.68 -20.10
CA ASP A 114 55.82 2.60 -20.18
C ASP A 114 56.44 1.65 -19.15
N ASN A 115 57.62 1.09 -19.47
CA ASN A 115 58.43 0.29 -18.53
C ASN A 115 58.77 1.00 -17.20
N LYS A 116 58.74 2.34 -17.17
CA LYS A 116 58.89 3.11 -15.92
C LYS A 116 57.71 2.89 -14.96
N PHE A 117 56.49 2.72 -15.49
CA PHE A 117 55.29 2.44 -14.71
C PHE A 117 55.37 1.04 -14.11
N TRP A 118 55.62 0.01 -14.92
CA TRP A 118 55.66 -1.39 -14.50
C TRP A 118 56.77 -1.74 -13.51
N ARG A 119 57.82 -0.90 -13.40
CA ARG A 119 58.85 -1.02 -12.37
C ARG A 119 58.36 -0.65 -10.96
N ARG A 120 57.23 0.05 -10.82
CA ARG A 120 56.65 0.40 -9.50
C ARG A 120 55.89 -0.79 -8.92
N LYS A 121 56.18 -1.14 -7.67
CA LYS A 121 55.46 -2.20 -6.94
C LYS A 121 54.08 -1.70 -6.48
N LEU A 122 53.07 -1.87 -7.33
CA LEU A 122 51.69 -1.42 -7.07
C LEU A 122 50.75 -2.54 -6.59
N SER A 123 51.23 -3.77 -6.36
CA SER A 123 50.35 -4.90 -5.98
C SER A 123 49.50 -4.63 -4.73
N GLY A 124 50.09 -4.03 -3.69
CA GLY A 124 49.38 -3.64 -2.47
C GLY A 124 48.28 -2.58 -2.72
N PRO A 125 48.62 -1.41 -3.29
CA PRO A 125 47.64 -0.41 -3.71
C PRO A 125 46.53 -0.95 -4.61
N ILE A 126 46.86 -1.72 -5.65
CA ILE A 126 45.89 -2.33 -6.57
C ILE A 126 44.90 -3.20 -5.81
N ASN A 127 45.39 -4.09 -4.94
CA ASN A 127 44.54 -4.95 -4.13
C ASN A 127 43.60 -4.13 -3.22
N ARG A 128 44.10 -3.07 -2.57
CA ARG A 128 43.28 -2.20 -1.73
C ARG A 128 42.19 -1.46 -2.51
N CYS A 129 42.49 -0.99 -3.73
CA CYS A 129 41.49 -0.35 -4.58
C CYS A 129 40.34 -1.30 -4.92
N TRP A 130 40.65 -2.54 -5.30
CA TRP A 130 39.63 -3.56 -5.59
C TRP A 130 38.84 -3.97 -4.35
N GLN A 131 39.51 -4.14 -3.19
CA GLN A 131 38.84 -4.42 -1.92
C GLN A 131 37.87 -3.29 -1.54
N ASN A 132 38.25 -2.02 -1.75
CA ASN A 132 37.38 -0.89 -1.47
C ASN A 132 36.15 -0.85 -2.39
N LEU A 133 36.31 -1.18 -3.68
CA LEU A 133 35.17 -1.35 -4.58
C LEU A 133 34.25 -2.50 -4.15
N GLY A 134 34.82 -3.63 -3.72
CA GLY A 134 34.06 -4.75 -3.17
C GLY A 134 33.19 -4.34 -1.97
N ARG A 135 33.73 -3.53 -1.06
CA ARG A 135 32.96 -2.95 0.06
C ARG A 135 31.79 -2.11 -0.43
N TYR A 136 31.96 -1.28 -1.48
CA TYR A 136 30.85 -0.48 -2.01
C TYR A 136 29.74 -1.33 -2.61
N SER A 137 30.07 -2.46 -3.24
CA SER A 137 29.07 -3.42 -3.71
C SER A 137 28.28 -4.03 -2.54
N GLU A 138 28.93 -4.35 -1.42
CA GLU A 138 28.25 -4.84 -0.21
C GLU A 138 27.32 -3.77 0.40
N LEU A 139 27.78 -2.52 0.44
CA LEU A 139 26.96 -1.40 0.91
C LEU A 139 25.74 -1.14 0.02
N ALA A 140 25.86 -1.36 -1.29
CA ALA A 140 24.72 -1.25 -2.22
C ALA A 140 23.59 -2.22 -1.84
N THR A 141 23.91 -3.43 -1.36
CA THR A 141 22.92 -4.39 -0.86
C THR A 141 22.14 -3.88 0.35
N ILE A 142 22.78 -3.12 1.24
CA ILE A 142 22.12 -2.46 2.38
C ILE A 142 21.10 -1.43 1.87
N HIS A 143 21.49 -0.60 0.90
CA HIS A 143 20.58 0.40 0.31
C HIS A 143 19.45 -0.24 -0.49
N LEU A 144 19.71 -1.35 -1.18
CA LEU A 144 18.67 -2.14 -1.86
C LEU A 144 17.64 -2.65 -0.85
N LYS A 145 18.08 -3.20 0.29
CA LYS A 145 17.18 -3.67 1.34
C LYS A 145 16.27 -2.56 1.87
N ASN A 146 16.83 -1.37 2.09
CA ASN A 146 16.02 -0.21 2.49
C ASN A 146 14.98 0.18 1.45
N ALA A 147 15.38 0.21 0.17
CA ALA A 147 14.48 0.55 -0.92
C ALA A 147 13.34 -0.47 -1.01
N ALA A 148 13.65 -1.76 -0.85
CA ALA A 148 12.67 -2.83 -0.81
C ALA A 148 11.71 -2.68 0.39
N ASP A 149 12.23 -2.42 1.60
CA ASP A 149 11.41 -2.23 2.80
C ASP A 149 10.48 -1.01 2.68
N PHE A 150 11.03 0.11 2.19
CA PHE A 150 10.29 1.34 1.92
C PHE A 150 9.14 1.07 0.94
N HIS A 151 9.44 0.47 -0.21
CA HIS A 151 8.46 0.14 -1.22
C HIS A 151 7.38 -0.83 -0.70
N GLN A 152 7.80 -1.90 -0.01
CA GLN A 152 6.92 -2.91 0.57
C GLN A 152 5.95 -2.31 1.58
N PHE A 153 6.44 -1.42 2.46
CA PHE A 153 5.61 -0.72 3.44
C PHE A 153 4.46 0.06 2.78
N TYR A 154 4.76 0.89 1.77
CA TYR A 154 3.74 1.70 1.10
C TYR A 154 2.77 0.84 0.28
N TYR A 155 3.25 -0.22 -0.36
CA TYR A 155 2.40 -1.20 -1.02
C TYR A 155 1.43 -1.84 -0.04
N ASP A 156 1.93 -2.34 1.09
CA ASP A 156 1.12 -3.00 2.11
C ASP A 156 0.09 -2.05 2.74
N ALA A 157 0.47 -0.80 3.00
CA ALA A 157 -0.45 0.20 3.52
C ALA A 157 -1.60 0.48 2.54
N ARG A 158 -1.29 0.66 1.25
CA ARG A 158 -2.31 0.87 0.20
C ARG A 158 -3.19 -0.36 0.01
N HIS A 159 -2.60 -1.55 0.04
CA HIS A 159 -3.33 -2.80 -0.05
C HIS A 159 -4.30 -2.96 1.14
N LEU A 160 -3.88 -2.57 2.34
CA LEU A 160 -4.72 -2.62 3.53
C LEU A 160 -5.87 -1.61 3.48
N GLU A 161 -5.64 -0.39 3.00
CA GLU A 161 -6.69 0.61 2.73
C GLU A 161 -7.76 0.04 1.79
N THR A 162 -7.33 -0.63 0.72
CA THR A 162 -8.24 -1.24 -0.27
C THR A 162 -9.06 -2.37 0.36
N LYS A 163 -8.43 -3.24 1.18
CA LYS A 163 -9.13 -4.30 1.92
C LYS A 163 -10.15 -3.77 2.93
N LEU A 164 -9.88 -2.65 3.59
CA LEU A 164 -10.84 -1.98 4.47
C LEU A 164 -12.02 -1.44 3.66
N TYR A 165 -11.73 -0.79 2.54
CA TYR A 165 -12.75 -0.27 1.65
C TYR A 165 -13.69 -1.37 1.13
N ASP A 166 -13.15 -2.47 0.60
CA ASP A 166 -13.95 -3.59 0.11
C ASP A 166 -14.81 -4.21 1.20
N ARG A 167 -14.29 -4.28 2.43
CA ARG A 167 -15.05 -4.73 3.61
C ARG A 167 -16.21 -3.80 3.91
N HIS A 168 -16.00 -2.49 3.87
CA HIS A 168 -17.05 -1.50 4.08
C HIS A 168 -18.13 -1.58 2.99
N LYS A 169 -17.76 -1.75 1.71
CA LYS A 169 -18.71 -1.95 0.62
C LYS A 169 -19.58 -3.20 0.84
N LYS A 170 -18.96 -4.33 1.22
CA LYS A 170 -19.68 -5.56 1.57
C LYS A 170 -20.56 -5.39 2.80
N PHE A 171 -20.13 -4.60 3.77
CA PHE A 171 -20.92 -4.28 4.96
C PHE A 171 -22.20 -3.52 4.59
N LEU A 172 -22.09 -2.43 3.82
CA LEU A 172 -23.24 -1.61 3.42
C LEU A 172 -24.28 -2.41 2.61
N TYR A 173 -23.83 -3.28 1.71
CA TYR A 173 -24.72 -4.17 0.95
C TYR A 173 -25.51 -5.10 1.89
N ASN A 174 -24.81 -5.78 2.82
CA ASN A 174 -25.46 -6.70 3.75
C ASN A 174 -26.38 -5.98 4.75
N ARG A 175 -26.03 -4.76 5.16
CA ARG A 175 -26.89 -3.92 6.01
C ARG A 175 -28.26 -3.70 5.37
N GLY A 176 -28.31 -3.34 4.09
CA GLY A 176 -29.58 -3.20 3.35
C GLY A 176 -30.35 -4.51 3.28
N ARG A 177 -29.65 -5.60 2.93
CA ARG A 177 -30.23 -6.95 2.87
C ARG A 177 -30.88 -7.40 4.18
N PHE A 178 -30.21 -7.18 5.32
CA PHE A 178 -30.75 -7.57 6.63
C PHE A 178 -31.90 -6.66 7.10
N ALA A 179 -31.92 -5.39 6.68
CA ALA A 179 -33.02 -4.48 6.99
C ALA A 179 -34.33 -4.84 6.25
N GLU A 180 -34.22 -5.44 5.06
CA GLU A 180 -35.34 -5.86 4.20
C GLU A 180 -35.78 -7.32 4.44
N MET A 181 -35.09 -8.06 5.30
CA MET A 181 -35.28 -9.49 5.44
C MET A 181 -36.60 -9.82 6.15
N ASN A 182 -37.48 -10.59 5.52
CA ASN A 182 -38.66 -11.14 6.19
C ASN A 182 -38.21 -12.20 7.23
N HIS A 183 -38.33 -11.88 8.51
CA HIS A 183 -37.92 -12.76 9.62
C HIS A 183 -38.91 -13.91 9.90
N GLU A 184 -39.87 -14.15 9.00
CA GLU A 184 -40.75 -15.33 9.01
C GLU A 184 -39.98 -16.66 8.99
N TYR A 185 -38.70 -16.66 8.56
CA TYR A 185 -37.79 -17.80 8.66
C TYR A 185 -36.56 -17.47 9.52
N TYR A 186 -36.77 -17.19 10.81
CA TYR A 186 -35.70 -16.81 11.74
C TYR A 186 -34.56 -17.84 11.85
N THR A 187 -34.82 -19.13 11.61
CA THR A 187 -33.79 -20.19 11.72
C THR A 187 -32.67 -20.03 10.68
N ASN A 188 -32.99 -19.67 9.43
CA ASN A 188 -31.97 -19.44 8.40
C ASN A 188 -31.34 -18.05 8.55
N SER A 189 -32.20 -17.06 8.74
CA SER A 189 -31.83 -15.67 8.99
C SER A 189 -30.80 -15.50 10.11
N SER A 190 -30.96 -16.22 11.22
CA SER A 190 -30.05 -16.17 12.37
C SER A 190 -28.69 -16.81 12.10
N LYS A 191 -28.63 -17.89 11.31
CA LYS A 191 -27.36 -18.51 10.89
C LYS A 191 -26.58 -17.57 9.98
N GLU A 192 -27.25 -17.00 8.99
CA GLU A 192 -26.64 -16.05 8.06
C GLU A 192 -26.14 -14.80 8.78
N LEU A 193 -26.93 -14.25 9.71
CA LEU A 193 -26.51 -13.11 10.52
C LEU A 193 -25.29 -13.47 11.38
N ARG A 194 -25.26 -14.65 12.00
CA ARG A 194 -24.13 -15.13 12.79
C ARG A 194 -22.87 -15.26 11.94
N ASP A 195 -22.97 -15.90 10.78
CA ASP A 195 -21.83 -16.13 9.90
C ASP A 195 -21.30 -14.81 9.32
N TRP A 196 -22.20 -13.85 9.07
CA TRP A 196 -21.83 -12.49 8.70
C TRP A 196 -21.10 -11.75 9.82
N LEU A 197 -21.62 -11.73 11.05
CA LEU A 197 -20.95 -11.10 12.21
C LEU A 197 -19.55 -11.69 12.41
N ARG A 198 -19.42 -13.03 12.39
CA ARG A 198 -18.13 -13.71 12.46
C ARG A 198 -17.18 -13.26 11.34
N SER A 199 -17.63 -13.25 10.09
CA SER A 199 -16.81 -12.84 8.95
C SER A 199 -16.35 -11.38 9.06
N GLN A 200 -17.19 -10.51 9.61
CA GLN A 200 -16.85 -9.12 9.88
C GLN A 200 -15.78 -9.03 10.98
N PHE A 201 -15.93 -9.77 12.06
CA PHE A 201 -14.94 -9.84 13.14
C PHE A 201 -13.58 -10.28 12.62
N ASP A 202 -13.53 -11.43 11.96
CA ASP A 202 -12.27 -12.04 11.50
C ASP A 202 -11.49 -11.08 10.58
N HIS A 203 -12.19 -10.38 9.67
CA HIS A 203 -11.56 -9.43 8.75
C HIS A 203 -11.12 -8.14 9.43
N LEU A 204 -11.96 -7.52 10.27
CA LEU A 204 -11.60 -6.27 10.95
C LEU A 204 -10.45 -6.50 11.92
N ASN A 205 -10.48 -7.62 12.64
CA ASN A 205 -9.39 -8.06 13.49
C ASN A 205 -8.09 -8.28 12.69
N TYR A 206 -8.16 -8.93 11.53
CA TYR A 206 -7.01 -9.06 10.63
C TYR A 206 -6.46 -7.69 10.20
N VAL A 207 -7.34 -6.77 9.79
CA VAL A 207 -6.93 -5.44 9.30
C VAL A 207 -6.27 -4.61 10.41
N VAL A 208 -6.82 -4.64 11.63
CA VAL A 208 -6.18 -3.99 12.79
C VAL A 208 -4.81 -4.59 13.08
N ASN A 209 -4.71 -5.91 13.21
CA ASN A 209 -3.42 -6.54 13.50
C ASN A 209 -2.37 -6.27 12.40
N ARG A 210 -2.78 -6.24 11.13
CA ARG A 210 -1.88 -5.88 10.04
C ARG A 210 -1.45 -4.42 10.11
N SER A 211 -2.34 -3.50 10.48
CA SER A 211 -1.98 -2.09 10.67
C SER A 211 -1.02 -1.87 11.86
N LYS A 212 -1.14 -2.65 12.94
CA LYS A 212 -0.15 -2.65 14.03
C LYS A 212 1.24 -3.06 13.55
N GLN A 213 1.32 -4.09 12.69
CA GLN A 213 2.58 -4.50 12.08
C GLN A 213 3.17 -3.38 11.20
N LEU A 214 2.34 -2.64 10.47
CA LEU A 214 2.80 -1.47 9.69
C LEU A 214 3.35 -0.37 10.60
N ILE A 215 2.72 -0.10 11.74
CA ILE A 215 3.26 0.84 12.73
C ILE A 215 4.64 0.39 13.20
N GLU A 216 4.82 -0.87 13.56
CA GLU A 216 6.15 -1.38 13.96
C GLU A 216 7.18 -1.28 12.82
N GLN A 217 6.79 -1.64 11.58
CA GLN A 217 7.66 -1.53 10.40
C GLN A 217 8.09 -0.08 10.13
N SER A 218 7.18 0.89 10.33
CA SER A 218 7.45 2.31 10.07
C SER A 218 8.54 2.90 10.99
N LYS A 219 8.74 2.34 12.19
CA LYS A 219 9.74 2.82 13.17
C LYS A 219 11.19 2.57 12.74
N SER A 220 11.40 1.64 11.81
CA SER A 220 12.72 1.30 11.28
C SER A 220 12.89 1.64 9.80
N LEU A 221 11.89 2.27 9.19
CA LEU A 221 11.88 2.56 7.76
C LEU A 221 12.83 3.71 7.43
N VAL A 222 13.68 3.54 6.42
CA VAL A 222 14.61 4.60 5.99
C VAL A 222 13.94 5.51 4.97
N PRO A 223 14.00 6.85 5.13
CA PRO A 223 13.39 7.79 4.20
C PRO A 223 14.15 7.86 2.88
N ILE A 224 13.73 7.06 1.89
CA ILE A 224 14.39 6.93 0.59
C ILE A 224 14.38 8.26 -0.19
N TYR A 225 13.34 9.06 -0.04
CA TYR A 225 13.23 10.35 -0.73
C TYR A 225 14.32 11.35 -0.34
N LEU A 226 14.94 11.21 0.85
CA LEU A 226 16.11 12.03 1.24
C LEU A 226 17.39 11.64 0.48
N ARG A 227 17.39 10.49 -0.21
CA ARG A 227 18.50 10.09 -1.09
C ARG A 227 18.32 10.57 -2.52
N THR A 228 17.08 10.78 -2.96
CA THR A 228 16.74 11.13 -4.36
C THR A 228 16.51 12.63 -4.53
N ASN A 229 15.91 13.30 -3.54
CA ASN A 229 15.57 14.71 -3.60
C ASN A 229 16.63 15.55 -2.89
N ARG A 230 16.87 16.77 -3.36
CA ARG A 230 17.79 17.70 -2.67
C ARG A 230 17.32 17.95 -1.23
N ILE A 231 18.21 17.80 -0.26
CA ILE A 231 17.89 18.13 1.14
C ILE A 231 17.80 19.65 1.33
N ASN A 232 16.78 20.08 2.08
CA ASN A 232 16.55 21.50 2.39
C ASN A 232 17.30 21.98 3.63
N SER A 233 17.67 21.05 4.50
CA SER A 233 18.41 21.30 5.74
C SER A 233 19.39 20.17 6.00
N PRO A 234 20.46 20.39 6.79
CA PRO A 234 21.38 19.33 7.13
C PRO A 234 20.67 18.16 7.84
N VAL A 235 21.02 16.93 7.46
CA VAL A 235 20.40 15.69 7.98
C VAL A 235 21.46 14.85 8.68
N ASN A 236 21.11 14.23 9.81
CA ASN A 236 22.02 13.31 10.49
C ASN A 236 22.28 12.07 9.65
N GLY A 237 23.54 11.65 9.59
CA GLY A 237 23.98 10.46 8.87
C GLY A 237 24.98 9.63 9.67
N VAL A 238 25.30 8.45 9.16
CA VAL A 238 26.31 7.55 9.70
C VAL A 238 27.16 7.01 8.56
N MET A 239 28.47 6.94 8.78
CA MET A 239 29.38 6.28 7.84
C MET A 239 29.23 4.76 7.93
N LEU A 240 28.93 4.10 6.81
CA LEU A 240 28.77 2.64 6.73
C LEU A 240 30.12 1.91 6.61
N CYS A 241 31.16 2.62 6.17
CA CYS A 241 32.51 2.08 6.06
C CYS A 241 33.54 3.16 6.37
N ASP A 242 34.78 2.73 6.55
CA ASP A 242 35.90 3.67 6.64
C ASP A 242 36.06 4.37 5.29
N TYR A 243 36.25 5.68 5.32
CA TYR A 243 36.57 6.49 4.16
C TYR A 243 37.76 7.38 4.50
N GLU A 244 38.90 7.04 3.91
CA GLU A 244 40.18 7.67 4.22
C GLU A 244 40.78 8.30 2.96
N THR A 245 41.17 9.56 3.09
CA THR A 245 41.96 10.29 2.11
C THR A 245 43.23 10.81 2.80
N PRO A 246 44.23 11.29 2.05
CA PRO A 246 45.40 11.92 2.68
C PRO A 246 45.07 13.15 3.56
N LYS A 247 43.88 13.75 3.39
CA LYS A 247 43.47 14.97 4.10
C LYS A 247 42.60 14.71 5.31
N PHE A 248 41.86 13.61 5.34
CA PHE A 248 40.91 13.30 6.41
C PHE A 248 40.58 11.81 6.44
N LYS A 249 40.07 11.35 7.58
CA LYS A 249 39.61 9.98 7.80
C LYS A 249 38.27 10.01 8.53
N LEU A 250 37.30 9.29 7.99
CA LEU A 250 36.04 9.00 8.64
C LEU A 250 35.94 7.48 8.86
N THR A 251 35.50 7.05 10.03
CA THR A 251 35.46 5.62 10.39
C THR A 251 34.06 5.03 10.27
N ALA A 252 33.97 3.71 10.07
CA ALA A 252 32.69 3.01 10.07
C ALA A 252 31.96 3.21 11.42
N GLY A 253 30.66 3.51 11.38
CA GLY A 253 29.82 3.81 12.54
C GLY A 253 29.93 5.26 13.04
N GLU A 254 30.84 6.07 12.48
CA GLU A 254 30.95 7.49 12.85
C GLU A 254 29.69 8.25 12.44
N ARG A 255 29.14 9.01 13.40
CA ARG A 255 28.01 9.89 13.14
C ARG A 255 28.49 11.17 12.46
N ILE A 256 27.77 11.56 11.43
CA ILE A 256 28.07 12.71 10.56
C ILE A 256 26.81 13.53 10.32
N VAL A 257 26.97 14.71 9.73
CA VAL A 257 25.90 15.57 9.25
C VAL A 257 26.04 15.70 7.74
N ILE A 258 24.99 15.30 7.02
CA ILE A 258 24.87 15.47 5.57
C ILE A 258 24.44 16.91 5.33
N VAL A 259 25.33 17.71 4.73
CA VAL A 259 25.09 19.13 4.47
C VAL A 259 24.45 19.33 3.10
N ASP A 260 24.89 18.58 2.09
CA ASP A 260 24.32 18.63 0.74
C ASP A 260 24.45 17.26 0.06
N ASN A 261 23.32 16.66 -0.31
CA ASN A 261 23.24 15.37 -0.99
C ASN A 261 23.32 15.46 -2.53
N MET A 262 23.54 16.66 -3.08
CA MET A 262 23.75 16.94 -4.51
C MET A 262 25.09 17.62 -4.78
N ALA A 263 26.00 17.61 -3.80
CA ALA A 263 27.20 18.43 -3.78
C ALA A 263 28.19 18.14 -4.91
N GLY A 264 28.22 16.95 -5.49
CA GLY A 264 29.28 16.61 -6.42
C GLY A 264 29.13 17.15 -7.85
N GLY A 265 28.25 18.10 -8.13
CA GLY A 265 28.29 18.89 -9.38
C GLY A 265 29.69 19.49 -9.64
N VAL A 266 30.08 19.59 -10.92
CA VAL A 266 31.44 20.04 -11.33
C VAL A 266 31.78 21.41 -10.73
N GLU A 267 30.80 22.31 -10.61
CA GLU A 267 30.93 23.66 -10.03
C GLU A 267 31.26 23.66 -8.52
N ASN A 268 30.85 22.62 -7.78
CA ASN A 268 31.03 22.55 -6.33
C ASN A 268 32.36 21.92 -5.94
N LYS A 269 32.90 20.96 -6.73
CA LYS A 269 34.22 20.36 -6.46
C LYS A 269 35.34 21.40 -6.38
N GLN A 270 35.30 22.43 -7.23
CA GLN A 270 36.27 23.53 -7.20
C GLN A 270 36.13 24.40 -5.93
N LYS A 271 34.90 24.68 -5.48
CA LYS A 271 34.65 25.42 -4.22
C LYS A 271 35.10 24.65 -2.97
N PHE A 272 35.01 23.32 -2.97
CA PHE A 272 35.43 22.47 -1.83
C PHE A 272 36.94 22.27 -1.72
N LEU A 273 37.65 22.19 -2.85
CA LEU A 273 39.12 22.18 -2.84
C LEU A 273 39.70 23.48 -2.26
N LEU A 274 38.99 24.60 -2.42
CA LEU A 274 39.37 25.90 -1.86
C LEU A 274 39.10 26.01 -0.34
N ARG A 275 38.04 25.38 0.19
CA ARG A 275 37.72 25.46 1.64
C ARG A 275 38.59 24.57 2.53
N THR A 276 39.03 23.42 2.05
CA THR A 276 39.92 22.53 2.82
C THR A 276 41.38 22.97 2.81
N GLY A 277 41.71 24.08 2.14
CA GLY A 277 43.08 24.61 2.06
C GLY A 277 43.37 25.82 2.95
N ILE A 278 42.38 26.43 3.60
CA ILE A 278 42.62 27.58 4.48
C ILE A 278 42.92 27.07 5.89
N ASN A 279 44.09 26.46 6.05
CA ASN A 279 44.80 26.27 7.31
C ASN A 279 46.22 25.78 6.98
N GLN A 280 46.97 26.60 6.26
CA GLN A 280 48.43 26.62 6.24
C GLN A 280 48.84 27.90 5.50
N GLU A 281 49.08 28.95 6.30
CA GLU A 281 49.87 30.11 5.89
C GLU A 281 51.26 29.60 5.52
N GLU A 282 51.62 29.67 4.24
CA GLU A 282 53.02 29.78 3.79
C GLU A 282 53.01 30.24 2.32
N ASP A 283 52.99 31.56 2.18
CA ASP A 283 53.84 32.36 1.31
C ASP A 283 54.69 31.57 0.28
N ILE A 284 54.36 31.68 -1.02
CA ILE A 284 55.31 31.87 -2.12
C ILE A 284 54.53 32.46 -3.30
N THR A 285 54.89 33.70 -3.59
CA THR A 285 54.65 34.44 -4.83
C THR A 285 55.36 33.76 -6.01
N SER A 286 54.68 33.60 -7.15
CA SER A 286 55.31 33.64 -8.49
C SER A 286 54.24 33.73 -9.57
N GLU A 287 54.22 34.92 -10.15
CA GLU A 287 53.69 35.35 -11.44
C GLU A 287 53.89 34.35 -12.58
N ALA A 288 52.85 34.13 -13.38
CA ALA A 288 52.92 34.05 -14.85
C ALA A 288 51.51 33.97 -15.45
N SER A 289 50.98 35.17 -15.71
CA SER A 289 50.15 35.59 -16.84
C SER A 289 49.94 34.55 -17.95
N HIS A 290 48.67 34.32 -18.32
CA HIS A 290 48.20 34.49 -19.70
C HIS A 290 46.68 34.67 -19.72
N ASN A 291 46.30 35.91 -20.03
CA ASN A 291 44.95 36.32 -20.41
C ASN A 291 44.52 35.60 -21.70
N MET A 292 43.30 35.06 -21.70
CA MET A 292 42.45 35.01 -22.89
C MET A 292 41.09 35.61 -22.49
N THR A 293 40.93 36.86 -22.91
CA THR A 293 39.68 37.62 -23.05
C THR A 293 38.56 36.76 -23.63
N SER A 294 37.42 36.68 -22.93
CA SER A 294 36.18 37.43 -23.21
C SER A 294 35.61 37.18 -24.61
N ASP A 295 34.62 36.29 -24.67
CA ASP A 295 33.52 36.40 -25.63
C ASP A 295 32.21 36.38 -24.83
N THR A 296 31.66 37.58 -24.70
CA THR A 296 30.29 37.86 -24.29
C THR A 296 29.40 37.60 -25.49
N LEU A 297 28.50 36.63 -25.41
CA LEU A 297 27.35 36.54 -26.30
C LEU A 297 26.08 36.64 -25.47
N ASP A 298 25.44 37.80 -25.63
CA ASP A 298 24.13 38.18 -25.17
C ASP A 298 23.02 37.28 -25.77
N ILE A 299 22.06 36.99 -24.90
CA ILE A 299 20.60 37.07 -25.08
C ILE A 299 20.00 36.42 -26.34
N CYS A 300 19.23 35.36 -26.12
CA CYS A 300 17.89 35.21 -26.71
C CYS A 300 17.00 34.51 -25.68
N GLU A 301 16.17 35.31 -25.00
CA GLU A 301 14.94 34.86 -24.37
C GLU A 301 14.00 34.34 -25.47
N THR A 302 13.39 33.19 -25.25
CA THR A 302 12.19 32.79 -26.00
C THR A 302 11.22 32.19 -25.02
N ASP A 303 10.32 33.04 -24.54
CA ASP A 303 9.06 32.64 -23.96
C ASP A 303 8.27 31.80 -24.97
N SER A 304 7.74 30.69 -24.51
CA SER A 304 6.69 29.96 -25.20
C SER A 304 5.74 29.41 -24.15
N ASP A 305 4.85 30.31 -23.72
CA ASP A 305 3.57 29.99 -23.12
C ASP A 305 2.77 29.12 -24.09
N SER A 306 2.42 27.91 -23.67
CA SER A 306 1.34 27.15 -24.29
C SER A 306 0.40 26.60 -23.22
N HIS A 307 -0.56 27.46 -22.84
CA HIS A 307 -1.81 27.06 -22.21
C HIS A 307 -2.59 26.13 -23.17
N SER A 308 -2.93 24.91 -22.73
CA SER A 308 -4.03 24.14 -23.34
C SER A 308 -5.14 23.96 -22.30
N ARG A 309 -6.30 24.51 -22.65
CA ARG A 309 -7.56 24.56 -21.89
C ARG A 309 -8.18 23.16 -21.80
N THR A 310 -8.63 22.82 -20.60
CA THR A 310 -9.58 21.77 -20.29
C THR A 310 -10.98 22.23 -20.71
N GLU A 311 -11.66 21.45 -21.55
CA GLU A 311 -13.08 21.66 -21.90
C GLU A 311 -13.96 20.85 -20.95
N GLU A 312 -14.85 21.57 -20.25
CA GLU A 312 -15.93 21.05 -19.43
C GLU A 312 -17.10 20.64 -20.33
N ILE A 313 -17.57 19.40 -20.18
CA ILE A 313 -18.84 18.94 -20.75
C ILE A 313 -19.83 18.79 -19.60
N ASP A 314 -20.77 19.73 -19.58
CA ASP A 314 -22.00 19.78 -18.80
C ASP A 314 -23.02 18.81 -19.42
N ASP A 315 -23.55 17.86 -18.63
CA ASP A 315 -24.71 17.07 -19.05
C ASP A 315 -25.69 16.91 -17.88
N ARG A 316 -26.58 17.89 -17.79
CA ARG A 316 -27.83 17.83 -17.04
C ARG A 316 -28.79 16.85 -17.71
N SER A 317 -29.12 15.75 -17.05
CA SER A 317 -30.48 15.21 -17.18
C SER A 317 -31.03 14.71 -15.84
N THR A 318 -32.23 15.21 -15.60
CA THR A 318 -33.10 15.05 -14.45
C THR A 318 -33.80 13.71 -14.54
N ASP A 319 -33.85 12.93 -13.46
CA ASP A 319 -35.06 12.15 -13.21
C ASP A 319 -35.31 11.87 -11.73
N SER A 320 -36.60 11.96 -11.43
CA SER A 320 -37.20 12.10 -10.12
C SER A 320 -37.43 10.74 -9.48
N ASN A 321 -36.99 10.55 -8.23
CA ASN A 321 -37.77 9.86 -7.19
C ASN A 321 -37.10 10.06 -5.83
N SER A 322 -37.57 11.09 -5.15
CA SER A 322 -37.34 11.42 -3.75
C SER A 322 -38.24 10.51 -2.91
N TYR A 323 -37.69 9.67 -2.04
CA TYR A 323 -38.18 9.43 -0.66
C TYR A 323 -37.04 8.73 0.12
N LEU A 324 -36.71 9.27 1.31
CA LEU A 324 -35.79 8.73 2.33
C LEU A 324 -34.27 8.82 2.03
N ARG A 325 -33.77 10.05 2.10
CA ARG A 325 -32.35 10.43 1.91
C ARG A 325 -31.56 10.27 3.23
N TYR A 326 -31.17 9.04 3.59
CA TYR A 326 -30.00 8.85 4.46
C TYR A 326 -28.75 8.81 3.57
N PRO A 327 -27.61 9.43 3.97
CA PRO A 327 -26.44 9.51 3.10
C PRO A 327 -25.89 8.11 2.82
N LYS A 328 -25.99 7.66 1.57
CA LYS A 328 -25.32 6.45 1.09
C LYS A 328 -23.82 6.76 0.90
N PRO A 329 -22.88 6.04 1.55
CA PRO A 329 -21.46 6.27 1.37
C PRO A 329 -21.03 5.89 -0.05
N ARG A 330 -20.69 6.89 -0.86
CA ARG A 330 -20.10 6.70 -2.20
C ARG A 330 -18.59 6.87 -2.08
N ILE A 331 -17.91 5.77 -1.76
CA ILE A 331 -16.46 5.72 -1.91
C ILE A 331 -16.15 5.78 -3.41
N THR A 332 -15.54 6.90 -3.83
CA THR A 332 -15.04 7.04 -5.20
C THR A 332 -13.64 7.65 -5.17
N THR A 333 -12.71 6.86 -5.73
CA THR A 333 -11.42 7.21 -6.35
C THR A 333 -10.40 7.97 -5.48
N MET A 334 -9.49 7.18 -4.90
CA MET A 334 -8.22 7.58 -4.30
C MET A 334 -7.30 8.30 -5.31
N PRO A 335 -6.45 9.25 -4.87
CA PRO A 335 -5.49 9.90 -5.75
C PRO A 335 -4.51 8.87 -6.31
N CYS A 336 -4.54 8.68 -7.62
CA CYS A 336 -3.52 7.97 -8.36
C CYS A 336 -2.30 8.90 -8.45
N TRP A 337 -1.21 8.54 -7.78
CA TRP A 337 0.08 9.14 -8.06
C TRP A 337 0.54 8.57 -9.40
N ASN A 338 0.44 9.39 -10.45
CA ASN A 338 0.99 9.07 -11.77
C ASN A 338 2.51 8.88 -11.63
N PHE A 339 2.96 7.63 -11.57
CA PHE A 339 4.33 7.32 -11.94
C PHE A 339 4.46 7.64 -13.42
N GLY A 340 5.08 8.79 -13.70
CA GLY A 340 5.21 9.35 -15.03
C GLY A 340 5.65 8.30 -16.04
N ARG A 341 4.79 8.09 -17.04
CA ARG A 341 5.10 7.37 -18.27
C ARG A 341 6.20 8.15 -18.98
N GLY A 342 7.46 7.78 -18.74
CA GLY A 342 8.62 8.37 -19.40
C GLY A 342 8.50 8.17 -20.91
N GLN A 343 8.33 9.28 -21.63
CA GLN A 343 8.31 9.29 -23.08
C GLN A 343 9.72 8.96 -23.59
N THR A 344 9.85 7.80 -24.25
CA THR A 344 11.04 7.40 -24.98
C THR A 344 11.12 8.19 -26.30
N SER A 345 11.65 9.41 -26.24
CA SER A 345 12.08 10.12 -27.45
C SER A 345 13.48 9.66 -27.80
N GLY A 346 13.56 8.70 -28.71
CA GLY A 346 14.78 8.36 -29.40
C GLY A 346 15.22 9.49 -30.34
N SER A 347 16.51 9.78 -30.33
CA SER A 347 17.19 10.27 -31.53
C SER A 347 18.60 9.70 -31.51
N GLY A 348 18.87 8.83 -32.48
CA GLY A 348 20.23 8.42 -32.78
C GLY A 348 20.96 9.56 -33.47
N THR A 349 22.26 9.69 -33.21
CA THR A 349 23.21 10.12 -34.22
C THR A 349 24.54 9.46 -33.92
N THR A 350 24.98 8.65 -34.87
CA THR A 350 26.33 8.13 -35.01
C THR A 350 27.30 9.28 -35.25
N SER A 351 28.35 9.37 -34.44
CA SER A 351 29.58 10.06 -34.84
C SER A 351 30.77 9.32 -34.25
N SER A 352 31.54 8.73 -35.15
CA SER A 352 32.90 8.29 -34.93
C SER A 352 33.79 9.52 -34.79
N ASP A 353 34.46 9.68 -33.65
CA ASP A 353 35.69 10.48 -33.60
C ASP A 353 36.69 9.87 -32.63
N GLN A 354 37.84 9.52 -33.21
CA GLN A 354 39.06 9.15 -32.53
C GLN A 354 39.68 10.42 -31.94
N THR A 355 39.58 10.63 -30.64
CA THR A 355 40.46 11.58 -29.95
C THR A 355 40.85 11.05 -28.58
N SER A 356 42.16 10.97 -28.38
CA SER A 356 42.92 10.61 -27.20
C SER A 356 42.17 10.74 -25.87
N SER A 357 41.97 9.60 -25.21
CA SER A 357 41.29 9.49 -23.93
C SER A 357 41.96 10.34 -22.86
N THR A 358 41.33 11.45 -22.50
CA THR A 358 41.65 12.17 -21.27
C THR A 358 41.03 11.38 -20.11
N PHE A 359 41.82 11.15 -19.05
CA PHE A 359 41.64 10.15 -17.99
C PHE A 359 40.41 10.30 -17.05
N THR A 360 39.33 10.94 -17.47
CA THR A 360 38.11 11.08 -16.67
C THR A 360 36.85 10.99 -17.55
N GLU A 361 36.55 9.81 -18.07
CA GLU A 361 35.15 9.50 -18.39
C GLU A 361 34.41 9.44 -17.05
N ASN A 362 33.89 10.59 -16.61
CA ASN A 362 33.03 10.74 -15.45
C ASN A 362 31.63 10.17 -15.71
N VAL A 363 31.46 9.15 -16.54
CA VAL A 363 30.15 8.61 -16.90
C VAL A 363 29.95 7.31 -16.15
N SER A 364 29.01 7.30 -15.21
CA SER A 364 28.53 6.07 -14.57
C SER A 364 27.99 5.11 -15.65
N PRO A 365 27.92 3.78 -15.39
CA PRO A 365 27.32 2.82 -16.33
C PRO A 365 25.92 3.23 -16.80
N LEU A 366 25.18 3.98 -15.99
CA LEU A 366 23.84 4.51 -16.27
C LEU A 366 23.81 5.92 -16.93
N GLY A 367 24.91 6.41 -17.51
CA GLY A 367 24.93 7.71 -18.20
C GLY A 367 24.85 8.96 -17.30
N GLN A 368 24.80 8.79 -15.97
CA GLN A 368 24.90 9.92 -15.04
C GLN A 368 26.36 10.34 -14.81
N SER A 369 26.62 11.64 -14.71
CA SER A 369 27.93 12.13 -14.26
C SER A 369 28.26 11.56 -12.88
N SER A 370 29.40 10.87 -12.72
CA SER A 370 29.96 10.33 -11.46
C SER A 370 30.07 11.40 -10.36
N SER A 371 30.14 12.65 -10.81
CA SER A 371 30.13 13.84 -9.97
C SER A 371 28.83 13.92 -9.15
N LYS A 372 27.66 13.57 -9.70
CA LYS A 372 26.36 13.64 -8.99
C LYS A 372 26.20 12.67 -7.81
N LEU A 373 27.10 11.72 -7.61
CA LEU A 373 26.97 10.64 -6.61
C LEU A 373 27.81 10.87 -5.34
N HIS A 374 28.38 12.07 -5.17
CA HIS A 374 29.11 12.44 -3.95
C HIS A 374 28.30 13.40 -3.10
N TRP A 375 28.24 13.12 -1.81
CA TRP A 375 27.55 13.93 -0.80
C TRP A 375 28.57 14.73 0.01
N HIS A 376 28.22 15.96 0.34
CA HIS A 376 28.94 16.79 1.27
C HIS A 376 28.51 16.45 2.69
N VAL A 377 29.48 15.98 3.47
CA VAL A 377 29.30 15.57 4.86
C VAL A 377 30.25 16.33 5.77
N ARG A 378 29.81 16.53 7.01
CA ARG A 378 30.58 17.16 8.08
C ARG A 378 30.60 16.22 9.29
N SER A 379 31.73 16.10 9.99
CA SER A 379 31.77 15.43 11.29
C SER A 379 30.89 16.16 12.32
N ILE A 380 30.40 15.47 13.35
CA ILE A 380 29.58 16.13 14.39
C ILE A 380 30.32 17.27 15.09
N ASP A 381 31.64 17.12 15.30
CA ASP A 381 32.46 18.16 15.92
C ASP A 381 32.80 19.31 14.97
N GLY A 382 32.37 19.23 13.70
CA GLY A 382 32.56 20.25 12.68
C GLY A 382 33.98 20.37 12.14
N LYS A 383 34.92 19.53 12.58
CA LYS A 383 36.34 19.63 12.19
C LYS A 383 36.65 19.09 10.81
N VAL A 384 35.87 18.11 10.35
CA VAL A 384 36.06 17.48 9.04
C VAL A 384 34.88 17.81 8.17
N GLU A 385 35.11 18.49 7.04
CA GLU A 385 34.18 18.62 5.93
C GLU A 385 34.74 17.90 4.71
N ALA A 386 33.94 17.05 4.10
CA ALA A 386 34.39 16.16 3.04
C ALA A 386 33.31 15.86 2.01
N LEU A 387 33.74 15.56 0.79
CA LEU A 387 32.90 14.90 -0.21
C LEU A 387 33.15 13.39 -0.11
N VAL A 388 32.09 12.63 0.10
CA VAL A 388 32.12 11.16 0.19
C VAL A 388 31.15 10.55 -0.81
N PRO A 389 31.42 9.35 -1.36
CA PRO A 389 30.44 8.63 -2.16
C PRO A 389 29.15 8.40 -1.36
N SER A 390 27.99 8.66 -1.97
CA SER A 390 26.68 8.54 -1.30
C SER A 390 26.41 7.12 -0.77
N VAL A 391 26.96 6.09 -1.43
CA VAL A 391 26.86 4.69 -1.00
C VAL A 391 27.47 4.45 0.38
N CYS A 392 28.45 5.26 0.79
CA CYS A 392 29.11 5.16 2.10
C CYS A 392 28.27 5.74 3.25
N VAL A 393 27.16 6.43 2.96
CA VAL A 393 26.40 7.20 3.94
C VAL A 393 25.02 6.59 4.17
N TRP A 394 24.69 6.38 5.44
CA TRP A 394 23.40 5.93 5.93
C TRP A 394 22.63 7.07 6.59
N ILE A 395 21.31 7.11 6.42
CA ILE A 395 20.41 8.03 7.13
C ILE A 395 19.67 7.21 8.19
N PRO A 396 20.01 7.35 9.49
CA PRO A 396 19.44 6.52 10.56
C PRO A 396 18.07 6.98 11.04
N SER A 397 17.69 8.22 10.78
CA SER A 397 16.39 8.74 11.20
C SER A 397 15.28 7.98 10.48
N PRO A 398 14.26 7.49 11.21
CA PRO A 398 13.15 6.80 10.59
C PRO A 398 12.31 7.78 9.77
N ASP A 399 11.58 7.22 8.82
CA ASP A 399 10.66 7.95 7.98
C ASP A 399 9.44 8.42 8.80
N MET A 400 9.35 9.75 8.99
CA MET A 400 8.28 10.34 9.78
C MET A 400 6.94 10.32 9.04
N GLU A 401 6.95 10.41 7.71
CA GLU A 401 5.73 10.37 6.88
C GLU A 401 5.12 8.97 6.88
N ALA A 402 5.94 7.93 6.84
CA ALA A 402 5.53 6.55 6.96
C ALA A 402 4.92 6.25 8.33
N GLN A 403 5.54 6.73 9.41
CA GLN A 403 4.99 6.59 10.77
C GLN A 403 3.62 7.28 10.86
N GLU A 404 3.52 8.52 10.38
CA GLU A 404 2.27 9.26 10.36
C GLU A 404 1.21 8.53 9.55
N LYS A 405 1.55 8.00 8.35
CA LYS A 405 0.65 7.21 7.51
C LYS A 405 0.16 5.94 8.21
N ALA A 406 1.06 5.19 8.85
CA ALA A 406 0.70 3.96 9.55
C ALA A 406 -0.27 4.22 10.72
N ILE A 407 -0.02 5.28 11.48
CA ILE A 407 -0.85 5.67 12.61
C ILE A 407 -2.22 6.19 12.12
N LYS A 408 -2.26 7.01 11.07
CA LYS A 408 -3.52 7.44 10.41
C LYS A 408 -4.37 6.26 9.99
N LEU A 409 -3.74 5.29 9.32
CA LEU A 409 -4.42 4.11 8.84
C LEU A 409 -5.02 3.30 10.01
N TYR A 410 -4.25 3.10 11.08
CA TYR A 410 -4.72 2.42 12.30
C TYR A 410 -5.98 3.10 12.88
N LYS A 411 -5.96 4.43 13.05
CA LYS A 411 -7.12 5.18 13.53
C LYS A 411 -8.34 5.02 12.61
N VAL A 412 -8.16 5.20 11.31
CA VAL A 412 -9.26 5.05 10.32
C VAL A 412 -9.88 3.66 10.39
N ILE A 413 -9.07 2.61 10.62
CA ILE A 413 -9.56 1.24 10.80
C ILE A 413 -10.40 1.12 12.08
N LEU A 414 -9.94 1.66 13.21
CA LEU A 414 -10.68 1.63 14.46
C LEU A 414 -11.99 2.40 14.36
N ASP A 415 -11.96 3.62 13.82
CA ASP A 415 -13.15 4.45 13.59
C ASP A 415 -14.17 3.72 12.70
N SER A 416 -13.69 3.09 11.63
CA SER A 416 -14.52 2.28 10.73
C SER A 416 -15.13 1.06 11.44
N TRP A 417 -14.39 0.43 12.35
CA TRP A 417 -14.88 -0.72 13.11
C TRP A 417 -15.93 -0.27 14.15
N ASN A 418 -15.70 0.81 14.88
CA ASN A 418 -16.70 1.39 15.78
C ASN A 418 -18.03 1.68 15.06
N TYR A 419 -17.96 2.34 13.90
CA TYR A 419 -19.13 2.56 13.04
C TYR A 419 -19.86 1.26 12.67
N ILE A 420 -19.10 0.22 12.29
CA ILE A 420 -19.68 -1.09 11.95
C ILE A 420 -20.35 -1.74 13.15
N ILE A 421 -19.77 -1.65 14.35
CA ILE A 421 -20.37 -2.18 15.59
C ILE A 421 -21.72 -1.53 15.85
N ASP A 422 -21.80 -0.20 15.80
CA ASP A 422 -23.04 0.51 16.09
C ASP A 422 -24.16 0.11 15.13
N GLU A 423 -23.84 0.01 13.83
CA GLU A 423 -24.79 -0.41 12.82
C GLU A 423 -25.16 -1.91 12.94
N GLN A 424 -24.22 -2.79 13.30
CA GLN A 424 -24.52 -4.20 13.58
C GLN A 424 -25.43 -4.38 14.77
N LEU A 425 -25.22 -3.61 15.85
CA LEU A 425 -26.07 -3.65 17.03
C LEU A 425 -27.50 -3.23 16.68
N LYS A 426 -27.70 -2.22 15.82
CA LYS A 426 -29.02 -1.84 15.30
C LYS A 426 -29.69 -2.98 14.53
N ILE A 427 -28.95 -3.66 13.64
CA ILE A 427 -29.46 -4.81 12.88
C ILE A 427 -29.87 -5.95 13.83
N CYS A 428 -29.01 -6.29 14.80
CA CYS A 428 -29.31 -7.33 15.79
C CYS A 428 -30.52 -6.95 16.65
N LEU A 429 -30.62 -5.70 17.08
CA LEU A 429 -31.76 -5.18 17.84
C LEU A 429 -33.07 -5.33 17.04
N GLN A 430 -33.08 -4.93 15.77
CA GLN A 430 -34.25 -5.10 14.90
C GLN A 430 -34.62 -6.58 14.74
N PHE A 431 -33.63 -7.44 14.46
CA PHE A 431 -33.83 -8.88 14.34
C PHE A 431 -34.47 -9.48 15.61
N PHE A 432 -33.94 -9.15 16.78
CA PHE A 432 -34.46 -9.68 18.05
C PHE A 432 -35.82 -9.09 18.41
N THR A 433 -36.09 -7.82 18.11
CA THR A 433 -37.43 -7.23 18.30
C THR A 433 -38.49 -8.03 17.56
N ILE A 434 -38.25 -8.34 16.29
CA ILE A 434 -39.21 -9.09 15.45
C ILE A 434 -39.31 -10.55 15.91
N LEU A 435 -38.18 -11.16 16.32
CA LEU A 435 -38.18 -12.51 16.90
C LEU A 435 -39.03 -12.59 18.18
N LEU A 436 -38.88 -11.63 19.10
CA LEU A 436 -39.60 -11.58 20.36
C LEU A 436 -41.10 -11.33 20.15
N GLN A 437 -41.46 -10.40 19.25
CA GLN A 437 -42.87 -10.17 18.87
C GLN A 437 -43.53 -11.47 18.40
N ARG A 438 -42.85 -12.23 17.55
CA ARG A 438 -43.34 -13.52 17.07
C ARG A 438 -43.51 -14.55 18.19
N PHE A 439 -42.59 -14.57 19.16
CA PHE A 439 -42.72 -15.47 20.31
C PHE A 439 -43.96 -15.12 21.15
N ILE A 440 -44.26 -13.83 21.30
CA ILE A 440 -45.45 -13.35 22.03
C ILE A 440 -46.74 -13.66 21.25
N GLU A 441 -46.72 -13.53 19.93
CA GLU A 441 -47.87 -13.79 19.04
C GLU A 441 -48.19 -15.28 18.85
N SER A 442 -47.27 -16.18 19.22
CA SER A 442 -47.49 -17.62 19.10
C SER A 442 -48.48 -18.15 20.15
N ASP A 443 -49.14 -19.27 19.85
CA ASP A 443 -50.07 -19.92 20.80
C ASP A 443 -49.35 -20.55 22.00
N GLY A 444 -48.03 -20.68 21.94
CA GLY A 444 -47.19 -21.07 23.05
C GLY A 444 -45.73 -21.21 22.70
N LEU A 445 -44.85 -20.94 23.66
CA LEU A 445 -43.40 -21.10 23.53
C LEU A 445 -42.89 -22.22 24.44
N THR A 446 -42.22 -23.22 23.85
CA THR A 446 -41.53 -24.31 24.57
C THR A 446 -40.08 -24.43 24.12
N THR A 447 -39.21 -25.01 24.94
CA THR A 447 -37.78 -25.13 24.62
C THR A 447 -37.20 -26.50 25.00
N ASP A 448 -36.15 -26.94 24.31
CA ASP A 448 -35.38 -28.14 24.70
C ASP A 448 -34.53 -27.92 25.98
N ASP A 449 -34.19 -26.67 26.28
CA ASP A 449 -33.21 -26.29 27.31
C ASP A 449 -33.63 -24.95 27.92
N ASP A 450 -34.53 -25.03 28.91
CA ASP A 450 -35.14 -23.88 29.58
C ASP A 450 -34.10 -22.97 30.25
N GLU A 451 -33.02 -23.53 30.80
CA GLU A 451 -31.94 -22.77 31.43
C GLU A 451 -31.08 -22.04 30.39
N ALA A 452 -30.83 -22.65 29.22
CA ALA A 452 -30.17 -21.95 28.13
C ALA A 452 -31.03 -20.79 27.59
N PHE A 453 -32.34 -20.98 27.45
CA PHE A 453 -33.24 -19.92 27.00
C PHE A 453 -33.33 -18.77 28.01
N LYS A 454 -33.47 -19.08 29.30
CA LYS A 454 -33.45 -18.09 30.38
C LYS A 454 -32.14 -17.28 30.40
N ARG A 455 -31.00 -17.95 30.24
CA ARG A 455 -29.69 -17.28 30.10
C ARG A 455 -29.62 -16.40 28.88
N PHE A 456 -30.13 -16.86 27.74
CA PHE A 456 -30.20 -16.06 26.51
C PHE A 456 -31.00 -14.77 26.72
N LEU A 457 -32.21 -14.85 27.29
CA LEU A 457 -33.03 -13.66 27.57
C LEU A 457 -32.32 -12.70 28.52
N ASN A 458 -31.66 -13.21 29.57
CA ASN A 458 -30.87 -12.37 30.47
C ASN A 458 -29.69 -11.70 29.76
N ASN A 459 -28.98 -12.43 28.90
CA ASN A 459 -27.89 -11.87 28.12
C ASN A 459 -28.39 -10.82 27.14
N LEU A 460 -29.56 -11.01 26.54
CA LEU A 460 -30.16 -10.09 25.59
C LEU A 460 -30.41 -8.71 26.21
N VAL A 461 -30.91 -8.70 27.46
CA VAL A 461 -31.11 -7.48 28.26
C VAL A 461 -29.84 -6.64 28.39
N PHE A 462 -28.66 -7.25 28.49
CA PHE A 462 -27.41 -6.49 28.69
C PHE A 462 -26.63 -6.22 27.40
N SER A 463 -26.90 -6.97 26.34
CA SER A 463 -26.01 -6.99 25.15
C SER A 463 -26.42 -5.98 24.08
N LEU A 464 -27.69 -5.60 24.02
CA LEU A 464 -28.26 -4.78 22.94
C LEU A 464 -29.03 -3.56 23.46
N THR A 465 -28.90 -3.22 24.75
CA THR A 465 -29.56 -2.05 25.33
C THR A 465 -29.01 -0.73 24.82
N GLU A 466 -27.75 -0.69 24.38
CA GLU A 466 -27.09 0.54 23.93
C GLU A 466 -25.92 0.24 22.97
N PRO A 467 -25.81 0.94 21.82
CA PRO A 467 -24.56 1.05 21.07
C PRO A 467 -23.47 1.77 21.87
N PRO A 468 -22.19 1.38 21.84
CA PRO A 468 -21.13 2.02 22.62
C PRO A 468 -21.01 3.55 22.48
N THR A 469 -21.44 4.11 21.34
CA THR A 469 -21.40 5.54 21.02
C THR A 469 -22.72 6.28 21.28
N ALA A 470 -23.78 5.60 21.71
CA ALA A 470 -25.06 6.26 21.96
C ALA A 470 -25.02 7.09 23.26
N GLU A 471 -25.84 8.15 23.31
CA GLU A 471 -26.03 8.94 24.52
C GLU A 471 -26.87 8.16 25.56
N ALA A 472 -26.44 8.21 26.82
CA ALA A 472 -26.95 7.43 27.96
C ALA A 472 -28.48 7.52 28.19
N GLU A 473 -29.16 8.51 27.61
CA GLU A 473 -30.61 8.70 27.74
C GLU A 473 -31.44 7.79 26.81
N ASN A 474 -30.82 7.08 25.87
CA ASN A 474 -31.50 6.25 24.87
C ASN A 474 -31.72 4.78 25.29
N PHE A 475 -32.25 4.57 26.49
CA PHE A 475 -32.72 3.24 26.89
C PHE A 475 -33.82 2.76 25.95
N ASN A 476 -33.60 1.64 25.24
CA ASN A 476 -34.64 1.00 24.44
C ASN A 476 -35.68 0.29 25.33
N LYS A 477 -36.51 1.09 26.01
CA LYS A 477 -37.55 0.63 26.95
C LYS A 477 -38.54 -0.33 26.30
N GLU A 478 -38.82 -0.16 25.01
CA GLU A 478 -39.73 -1.03 24.28
C GLU A 478 -39.14 -2.42 24.07
N PHE A 479 -37.85 -2.50 23.72
CA PHE A 479 -37.16 -3.77 23.61
C PHE A 479 -37.13 -4.53 24.95
N LEU A 480 -36.90 -3.82 26.07
CA LEU A 480 -36.96 -4.43 27.40
C LEU A 480 -38.36 -4.99 27.72
N ARG A 481 -39.42 -4.25 27.38
CA ARG A 481 -40.81 -4.74 27.54
C ARG A 481 -41.07 -6.00 26.73
N LEU A 482 -40.57 -6.09 25.49
CA LEU A 482 -40.71 -7.29 24.66
C LEU A 482 -39.99 -8.51 25.27
N ILE A 483 -38.83 -8.31 25.90
CA ILE A 483 -38.12 -9.39 26.60
C ILE A 483 -38.94 -9.88 27.80
N ASP A 484 -39.47 -8.96 28.61
CA ASP A 484 -40.26 -9.32 29.78
C ASP A 484 -41.60 -9.98 29.40
N ALA A 485 -42.28 -9.47 28.37
CA ALA A 485 -43.49 -10.07 27.83
C ALA A 485 -43.23 -11.48 27.26
N THR A 486 -42.11 -11.68 26.56
CA THR A 486 -41.68 -13.01 26.09
C THR A 486 -41.42 -13.96 27.26
N ARG A 487 -40.74 -13.47 28.32
CA ARG A 487 -40.45 -14.25 29.53
C ARG A 487 -41.74 -14.67 30.24
N GLU A 488 -42.72 -13.77 30.31
CA GLU A 488 -44.03 -14.06 30.90
C GLU A 488 -44.82 -15.07 30.06
N HIS A 489 -44.90 -14.85 28.74
CA HIS A 489 -45.56 -15.75 27.80
C HIS A 489 -44.98 -17.17 27.90
N TRP A 490 -43.66 -17.30 27.81
CA TRP A 490 -42.95 -18.57 27.98
C TRP A 490 -43.27 -19.27 29.31
N ASN A 491 -43.24 -18.54 30.44
CA ASN A 491 -43.56 -19.14 31.74
C ASN A 491 -45.00 -19.62 31.85
N LYS A 492 -45.94 -18.95 31.19
CA LYS A 492 -47.36 -19.36 31.13
C LYS A 492 -47.58 -20.59 30.26
N THR A 493 -46.82 -20.73 29.17
CA THR A 493 -47.08 -21.75 28.14
C THR A 493 -46.22 -22.99 28.26
N LYS A 494 -45.05 -22.92 28.91
CA LYS A 494 -44.10 -24.05 29.01
C LYS A 494 -44.65 -25.30 29.71
N THR A 495 -45.66 -25.16 30.57
CA THR A 495 -46.26 -26.27 31.32
C THR A 495 -47.20 -27.12 30.48
N PHE A 496 -47.70 -26.59 29.36
CA PHE A 496 -48.49 -27.34 28.39
C PHE A 496 -47.52 -28.15 27.52
N GLY A 497 -46.97 -29.24 28.06
CA GLY A 497 -46.04 -30.15 27.36
C GLY A 497 -46.60 -30.85 26.11
N THR A 498 -47.76 -30.42 25.62
CA THR A 498 -48.41 -30.89 24.40
C THR A 498 -48.16 -29.87 23.30
N ARG A 499 -47.63 -30.30 22.15
CA ARG A 499 -47.43 -29.42 20.98
C ARG A 499 -48.80 -28.94 20.47
N ILE A 500 -49.20 -27.75 20.88
CA ILE A 500 -50.40 -27.08 20.37
C ILE A 500 -50.09 -26.64 18.92
N PRO A 501 -50.98 -26.87 17.94
CA PRO A 501 -50.85 -26.25 16.63
C PRO A 501 -50.70 -24.73 16.77
N GLY A 502 -49.67 -24.12 16.15
CA GLY A 502 -49.37 -22.69 16.32
C GLY A 502 -48.35 -22.36 17.41
N SER A 503 -47.99 -23.33 18.27
CA SER A 503 -46.89 -23.17 19.23
C SER A 503 -45.51 -23.21 18.55
N ILE A 504 -44.58 -22.41 19.08
CA ILE A 504 -43.17 -22.39 18.70
C ILE A 504 -42.39 -23.27 19.68
N HIS A 505 -41.58 -24.17 19.13
CA HIS A 505 -40.66 -24.99 19.91
C HIS A 505 -39.22 -24.66 19.52
N LEU A 506 -38.45 -24.13 20.46
CA LEU A 506 -37.06 -23.74 20.25
C LEU A 506 -36.12 -24.89 20.57
N ARG A 507 -35.40 -25.35 19.55
CA ARG A 507 -34.37 -26.36 19.73
C ARG A 507 -33.16 -25.79 20.44
N ARG A 508 -32.40 -26.65 21.13
CA ARG A 508 -31.13 -26.25 21.76
C ARG A 508 -30.16 -25.58 20.77
N THR A 509 -30.14 -26.03 19.52
CA THR A 509 -29.30 -25.47 18.46
C THR A 509 -29.71 -24.06 18.04
N GLU A 510 -31.00 -23.72 18.09
CA GLU A 510 -31.50 -22.39 17.75
C GLU A 510 -31.16 -21.39 18.87
N ILE A 511 -31.36 -21.79 20.13
CA ILE A 511 -30.95 -21.00 21.29
C ILE A 511 -29.44 -20.73 21.26
N ALA A 512 -28.64 -21.73 20.89
CA ALA A 512 -27.19 -21.58 20.75
C ALA A 512 -26.81 -20.59 19.64
N ILE A 513 -27.53 -20.58 18.51
CA ILE A 513 -27.31 -19.59 17.44
C ILE A 513 -27.64 -18.18 17.94
N PHE A 514 -28.78 -18.00 18.62
CA PHE A 514 -29.15 -16.69 19.18
C PHE A 514 -28.12 -16.18 20.19
N GLN A 515 -27.64 -17.06 21.07
CA GLN A 515 -26.57 -16.74 22.01
C GLN A 515 -25.28 -16.36 21.26
N SER A 516 -24.93 -17.08 20.19
CA SER A 516 -23.75 -16.78 19.39
C SER A 516 -23.81 -15.40 18.73
N LEU A 517 -25.00 -14.90 18.34
CA LEU A 517 -25.16 -13.53 17.84
C LEU A 517 -24.73 -12.49 18.89
N LEU A 518 -25.13 -12.70 20.15
CA LEU A 518 -24.76 -11.81 21.25
C LEU A 518 -23.26 -11.93 21.57
N ASP A 519 -22.72 -13.14 21.51
CA ASP A 519 -21.30 -13.39 21.79
C ASP A 519 -20.39 -12.73 20.76
N TRP A 520 -20.77 -12.73 19.47
CA TRP A 520 -20.00 -12.03 18.42
C TRP A 520 -20.03 -10.51 18.60
N ASN A 521 -21.19 -9.92 18.88
CA ASN A 521 -21.27 -8.48 19.20
C ASN A 521 -20.38 -8.13 20.40
N LYS A 522 -20.41 -8.95 21.47
CA LYS A 522 -19.51 -8.79 22.62
C LYS A 522 -18.04 -8.95 22.25
N ALA A 523 -17.70 -9.88 21.37
CA ALA A 523 -16.34 -10.07 20.90
C ALA A 523 -15.84 -8.81 20.18
N HIS A 524 -16.62 -8.28 19.24
CA HIS A 524 -16.29 -7.01 18.57
C HIS A 524 -16.05 -5.87 19.57
N MET A 525 -16.99 -5.62 20.49
CA MET A 525 -16.90 -4.53 21.47
C MET A 525 -15.71 -4.68 22.43
N ARG A 526 -15.44 -5.90 22.89
CA ARG A 526 -14.29 -6.14 23.80
C ARG A 526 -12.97 -5.96 23.08
N THR A 527 -12.85 -6.50 21.87
CA THR A 527 -11.62 -6.45 21.09
C THR A 527 -11.30 -5.04 20.63
N ILE A 528 -12.27 -4.26 20.15
CA ILE A 528 -12.00 -2.86 19.77
C ILE A 528 -11.56 -2.02 20.98
N LYS A 529 -12.22 -2.20 22.14
CA LYS A 529 -11.84 -1.50 23.37
C LYS A 529 -10.43 -1.85 23.82
N GLN A 530 -9.99 -3.09 23.63
CA GLN A 530 -8.60 -3.47 23.88
C GLN A 530 -7.64 -2.72 22.95
N TYR A 531 -7.95 -2.64 21.66
CA TYR A 531 -7.13 -1.92 20.68
C TYR A 531 -7.06 -0.40 20.92
N GLU A 532 -8.14 0.21 21.39
CA GLU A 532 -8.16 1.63 21.77
C GLU A 532 -7.34 1.91 23.04
N GLN A 533 -7.24 0.93 23.96
CA GLN A 533 -6.48 1.04 25.19
C GLN A 533 -4.98 0.75 25.02
N GLU A 534 -4.61 0.07 23.94
CA GLU A 534 -3.20 -0.08 23.57
C GLU A 534 -2.65 1.30 23.17
N ASN A 535 -1.87 1.93 24.05
CA ASN A 535 -1.20 3.22 23.84
C ASN A 535 -0.13 3.17 22.73
N ILE A 536 -0.55 2.89 21.49
CA ILE A 536 0.32 2.76 20.33
C ILE A 536 0.66 4.14 19.73
N ILE A 537 -0.19 5.14 19.99
CA ILE A 537 -0.06 6.50 19.45
C ILE A 537 0.74 7.37 20.44
N PRO A 538 1.94 7.88 20.07
CA PRO A 538 2.65 8.83 20.91
C PRO A 538 1.83 10.14 21.09
N LEU A 539 1.83 10.70 22.30
CA LEU A 539 0.99 11.85 22.68
C LEU A 539 1.13 13.06 21.73
N ASP A 540 2.34 13.34 21.23
CA ASP A 540 2.61 14.49 20.36
C ASP A 540 2.08 14.29 18.92
N LEU A 541 2.06 13.03 18.45
CA LEU A 541 1.45 12.63 17.19
C LEU A 541 -0.08 12.62 17.27
N SER A 542 -0.65 12.36 18.45
CA SER A 542 -2.10 12.38 18.67
C SER A 542 -2.70 13.72 18.26
N GLN A 543 -2.07 14.84 18.63
CA GLN A 543 -2.59 16.18 18.36
C GLN A 543 -2.58 16.50 16.86
N LYS A 544 -1.44 16.34 16.18
CA LYS A 544 -1.34 16.55 14.71
C LYS A 544 -2.30 15.64 13.95
N LEU A 545 -2.55 14.45 14.48
CA LEU A 545 -3.42 13.48 13.87
C LEU A 545 -4.91 13.81 14.02
N THR A 546 -5.32 14.45 15.11
CA THR A 546 -6.68 15.00 15.25
C THR A 546 -6.92 16.04 14.15
N ASP A 547 -5.97 16.93 13.90
CA ASP A 547 -6.07 17.95 12.85
C ASP A 547 -6.19 17.32 11.45
N LEU A 548 -5.51 16.18 11.22
CA LEU A 548 -5.58 15.46 9.95
C LEU A 548 -6.82 14.56 9.82
N GLN A 549 -7.38 14.07 10.94
CA GLN A 549 -8.70 13.44 10.96
C GLN A 549 -9.77 14.46 10.59
N GLU A 550 -9.67 15.69 11.11
CA GLU A 550 -10.55 16.79 10.76
C GLU A 550 -10.42 17.16 9.26
N GLN A 551 -9.19 17.16 8.71
CA GLN A 551 -8.98 17.34 7.26
C GLN A 551 -9.48 16.17 6.41
N SER A 552 -9.34 14.92 6.86
CA SER A 552 -9.89 13.75 6.15
C SER A 552 -11.42 13.76 6.17
N PHE A 553 -12.02 14.15 7.30
CA PHE A 553 -13.45 14.37 7.46
C PHE A 553 -13.93 15.51 6.55
N HIS A 554 -13.26 16.67 6.57
CA HIS A 554 -13.58 17.79 5.69
C HIS A 554 -13.31 17.51 4.21
N MET A 555 -12.30 16.71 3.84
CA MET A 555 -12.12 16.26 2.46
C MET A 555 -13.23 15.31 2.03
N MET A 556 -13.65 14.38 2.91
CA MET A 556 -14.82 13.54 2.64
C MET A 556 -16.09 14.38 2.49
N GLU A 557 -16.25 15.42 3.30
CA GLU A 557 -17.40 16.34 3.28
C GLU A 557 -17.40 17.28 2.05
N THR A 558 -16.26 17.84 1.68
CA THR A 558 -16.10 18.71 0.51
C THR A 558 -16.29 17.92 -0.79
N VAL A 559 -15.83 16.67 -0.85
CA VAL A 559 -16.04 15.79 -2.00
C VAL A 559 -17.51 15.34 -2.12
N THR A 560 -18.27 15.28 -1.01
CA THR A 560 -19.72 15.11 -1.07
C THR A 560 -20.47 16.36 -1.54
N LEU A 561 -19.94 17.57 -1.33
CA LEU A 561 -20.57 18.82 -1.77
C LEU A 561 -20.34 19.13 -3.26
N VAL A 562 -19.23 18.70 -3.86
CA VAL A 562 -18.95 18.91 -5.30
C VAL A 562 -19.73 17.95 -6.21
N LYS A 563 -20.50 17.01 -5.66
CA LYS A 563 -21.40 16.11 -6.43
C LYS A 563 -22.90 16.45 -6.30
N ILE A 564 -23.22 17.67 -5.86
CA ILE A 564 -24.55 18.30 -5.94
C ILE A 564 -24.43 19.44 -6.93
#